data_AF-A0A7W0Y6S7-F1
#
_entry.id   AF-A0A7W0Y6S7-F1
#
_cell.length_a   1.000
_cell.length_b   1.000
_cell.length_c   1.000
_cell.angle_alpha   90.00
_cell.angle_beta   90.00
_cell.angle_gamma   90.00
#
_symmetry.space_group_name_H-M   'P 1'
#
loop_
_entity.id
_entity.type
_entity.pdbx_description
1 polymer ?
#
loop_
_entity_poly.entity_id
_entity_poly.type
_entity_poly.pdbx_seq_one_letter_code
_entity_poly.pdbx_strand_id
1 'polypeptide(L)'
;MSFVLLASCGVDPGEPIDERDAEFSLAKDDGSPFSPAERAGALALVNTAATSVLDEDVPLDVRAAEGIVAHRDGSDGLHGTADDNAFDDLAELDAIPYVGPKALERLVAYADALGLIAH
;
A
#
# COMPACT_ATOMS: atom_id res chain seq x y z
N MET A 1 -24.21 64.59 -20.17
CA MET A 1 -22.91 64.20 -19.58
C MET A 1 -23.08 62.92 -18.79
N SER A 2 -22.02 62.12 -18.78
CA SER A 2 -21.78 60.96 -17.92
C SER A 2 -22.59 59.71 -18.18
N PHE A 3 -22.03 58.86 -19.04
CA PHE A 3 -22.13 57.43 -18.88
C PHE A 3 -21.03 56.97 -17.92
N VAL A 4 -21.44 56.19 -16.93
CA VAL A 4 -20.65 55.66 -15.80
C VAL A 4 -19.91 54.41 -16.25
N LEU A 5 -18.63 54.26 -15.87
CA LEU A 5 -17.90 52.99 -15.84
C LEU A 5 -16.89 53.01 -14.68
N LEU A 6 -17.26 52.39 -13.56
CA LEU A 6 -16.36 52.05 -12.46
C LEU A 6 -16.05 50.56 -12.57
N ALA A 7 -14.78 50.24 -12.83
CA ALA A 7 -14.26 48.88 -12.78
C ALA A 7 -14.29 48.37 -11.33
N SER A 8 -15.14 47.38 -11.07
CA SER A 8 -15.11 46.60 -9.85
C SER A 8 -14.36 45.30 -10.14
N CYS A 9 -13.16 45.14 -9.58
CA CYS A 9 -12.55 43.82 -9.42
C CYS A 9 -13.23 43.15 -8.22
N GLY A 10 -14.36 42.49 -8.48
CA GLY A 10 -15.02 41.62 -7.52
C GLY A 10 -14.60 40.18 -7.78
N VAL A 11 -13.67 39.70 -6.96
CA VAL A 11 -13.42 38.32 -6.52
C VAL A 11 -13.97 37.21 -7.44
N ASP A 12 -13.04 36.48 -8.05
CA ASP A 12 -13.25 35.19 -8.70
C ASP A 12 -13.61 34.11 -7.65
N PRO A 13 -14.75 33.42 -7.79
CA PRO A 13 -14.97 32.15 -7.12
C PRO A 13 -15.27 31.10 -8.18
N GLY A 14 -14.22 30.51 -8.75
CA GLY A 14 -14.39 29.49 -9.76
C GLY A 14 -13.24 28.50 -9.93
N GLU A 15 -12.42 28.26 -8.92
CA GLU A 15 -11.53 27.08 -8.91
C GLU A 15 -12.16 25.91 -8.14
N PRO A 16 -11.81 24.65 -8.45
CA PRO A 16 -11.30 24.10 -9.69
C PRO A 16 -12.22 23.00 -10.25
N ILE A 17 -12.03 22.72 -11.53
CA ILE A 17 -12.46 21.49 -12.18
C ILE A 17 -12.02 20.29 -11.34
N ASP A 18 -12.99 19.41 -11.05
CA ASP A 18 -12.87 18.05 -10.52
C ASP A 18 -11.50 17.41 -10.84
N GLU A 19 -10.53 17.57 -9.94
CA GLU A 19 -9.28 16.79 -9.92
C GLU A 19 -9.62 15.36 -9.49
N ARG A 20 -10.43 14.67 -10.30
CA ARG A 20 -10.40 13.22 -10.44
C ARG A 20 -9.36 12.87 -11.49
N ASP A 21 -8.16 13.42 -11.34
CA ASP A 21 -6.94 12.82 -11.85
C ASP A 21 -6.59 11.70 -10.86
N ALA A 22 -7.12 10.48 -11.02
CA ALA A 22 -6.60 9.53 -11.99
C ALA A 22 -5.06 9.35 -11.91
N GLU A 23 -4.46 9.48 -10.74
CA GLU A 23 -3.18 8.79 -10.44
C GLU A 23 -3.47 7.40 -9.86
N PHE A 24 -4.14 6.57 -10.66
CA PHE A 24 -3.99 5.12 -10.56
C PHE A 24 -3.05 4.65 -11.68
N SER A 25 -1.92 5.34 -11.81
CA SER A 25 -0.77 4.72 -12.44
C SER A 25 -0.10 3.86 -11.38
N LEU A 26 -0.72 2.71 -11.08
CA LEU A 26 0.07 1.56 -10.63
C LEU A 26 0.90 1.15 -11.84
N ALA A 27 1.96 1.90 -12.08
CA ALA A 27 3.00 1.50 -13.01
C ALA A 27 3.53 0.18 -12.47
N LYS A 28 3.07 -0.91 -13.10
CA LYS A 28 3.45 -2.27 -12.73
C LYS A 28 4.90 -2.62 -13.09
N ASP A 29 5.65 -1.63 -13.59
CA ASP A 29 7.08 -1.71 -13.78
C ASP A 29 7.72 -0.43 -13.22
N ASP A 30 8.80 -0.65 -12.47
CA ASP A 30 9.83 0.28 -11.96
C ASP A 30 9.47 1.49 -11.06
N GLY A 31 8.18 1.77 -10.79
CA GLY A 31 7.76 2.95 -10.00
C GLY A 31 6.90 2.67 -8.77
N SER A 32 7.22 1.66 -7.95
CA SER A 32 6.50 1.46 -6.67
C SER A 32 6.49 2.76 -5.85
N PRO A 33 5.33 3.21 -5.31
CA PRO A 33 5.26 4.44 -4.51
C PRO A 33 6.06 4.34 -3.20
N PHE A 34 6.48 3.13 -2.83
CA PHE A 34 7.29 2.86 -1.65
C PHE A 34 8.77 2.97 -1.96
N SER A 35 9.53 3.57 -1.05
CA SER A 35 10.99 3.56 -1.02
C SER A 35 11.55 2.14 -0.82
N PRO A 36 12.84 1.89 -1.13
CA PRO A 36 13.44 0.58 -0.88
C PRO A 36 13.36 0.11 0.58
N ALA A 37 13.46 1.04 1.55
CA ALA A 37 13.38 0.73 2.97
C ALA A 37 11.95 0.31 3.37
N GLU A 38 10.94 1.01 2.86
CA GLU A 38 9.53 0.65 3.09
C GLU A 38 9.19 -0.72 2.51
N ARG A 39 9.67 -1.02 1.29
CA ARG A 39 9.50 -2.34 0.67
C ARG A 39 10.14 -3.44 1.53
N ALA A 40 11.39 -3.23 1.96
CA ALA A 40 12.09 -4.18 2.80
C ALA A 40 11.38 -4.40 4.15
N GLY A 41 10.86 -3.33 4.77
CA GLY A 41 10.11 -3.40 6.02
C GLY A 41 8.80 -4.20 5.87
N ALA A 42 8.03 -3.93 4.81
CA ALA A 42 6.81 -4.67 4.51
C ALA A 42 7.08 -6.16 4.23
N LEU A 43 8.14 -6.48 3.49
CA LEU A 43 8.56 -7.86 3.22
C LEU A 43 9.03 -8.57 4.49
N ALA A 44 9.81 -7.90 5.33
CA ALA A 44 10.23 -8.43 6.63
C ALA A 44 9.03 -8.76 7.52
N LEU A 45 8.00 -7.91 7.51
CA LEU A 45 6.76 -8.12 8.24
C LEU A 45 6.01 -9.37 7.74
N VAL A 46 5.68 -9.47 6.45
CA VAL A 46 4.89 -10.60 5.94
C VAL A 46 5.62 -11.94 6.03
N ASN A 47 6.95 -11.93 5.92
CA ASN A 47 7.78 -13.13 6.03
C ASN A 47 7.92 -13.65 7.47
N THR A 48 7.40 -12.94 8.48
CA THR A 48 7.53 -13.35 9.89
C THR A 48 6.24 -13.27 10.71
N ALA A 49 5.27 -12.43 10.29
CA ALA A 49 4.04 -12.19 11.03
C ALA A 49 3.09 -13.40 11.03
N ALA A 50 2.39 -13.63 12.14
CA ALA A 50 1.30 -14.59 12.19
C ALA A 50 0.06 -14.05 11.45
N THR A 51 -0.84 -14.93 11.00
CA THR A 51 -2.09 -14.54 10.34
C THR A 51 -2.91 -13.55 11.18
N SER A 52 -2.97 -13.74 12.51
CA SER A 52 -3.70 -12.84 13.40
C SER A 52 -3.10 -11.43 13.44
N VAL A 53 -1.78 -11.30 13.32
CA VAL A 53 -1.13 -9.97 13.25
C VAL A 53 -1.51 -9.28 11.94
N LEU A 54 -1.52 -10.03 10.83
CA LEU A 54 -1.92 -9.51 9.54
C LEU A 54 -3.41 -9.12 9.48
N ASP A 55 -4.29 -9.84 10.17
CA ASP A 55 -5.74 -9.60 10.17
C ASP A 55 -6.20 -8.58 11.23
N GLU A 56 -5.61 -8.58 12.43
CA GLU A 56 -6.08 -7.76 13.55
C GLU A 56 -5.23 -6.49 13.74
N ASP A 57 -3.91 -6.60 13.66
CA ASP A 57 -2.99 -5.49 13.93
C ASP A 57 -2.68 -4.66 12.67
N VAL A 58 -2.55 -5.29 11.50
CA VAL A 58 -2.36 -4.64 10.16
C VAL A 58 -3.70 -4.30 9.48
N PRO A 59 -4.82 -4.51 10.15
CA PRO A 59 -6.12 -4.88 9.59
C PRO A 59 -6.18 -5.18 8.08
N LEU A 60 -5.67 -6.32 7.62
CA LEU A 60 -5.89 -6.81 6.25
C LEU A 60 -7.28 -7.47 6.10
N ASP A 61 -7.69 -7.76 4.86
CA ASP A 61 -8.80 -8.70 4.65
C ASP A 61 -8.33 -10.10 5.10
N VAL A 62 -9.13 -10.82 5.88
CA VAL A 62 -8.77 -12.15 6.38
C VAL A 62 -8.32 -13.11 5.26
N ARG A 63 -8.89 -13.01 4.06
CA ARG A 63 -8.49 -13.85 2.91
C ARG A 63 -7.13 -13.45 2.36
N ALA A 64 -6.76 -12.18 2.45
CA ALA A 64 -5.41 -11.71 2.12
C ALA A 64 -4.41 -12.21 3.17
N ALA A 65 -4.73 -12.07 4.47
CA ALA A 65 -3.87 -12.54 5.55
C ALA A 65 -3.62 -14.06 5.47
N GLU A 66 -4.67 -14.86 5.27
CA GLU A 66 -4.58 -16.30 5.05
C GLU A 66 -3.78 -16.63 3.78
N GLY A 67 -4.03 -15.93 2.68
CA GLY A 67 -3.32 -16.12 1.41
C GLY A 67 -1.83 -15.83 1.51
N ILE A 68 -1.44 -14.78 2.23
CA ILE A 68 -0.04 -14.42 2.48
C ILE A 68 0.66 -15.54 3.26
N VAL A 69 0.06 -16.02 4.34
CA VAL A 69 0.66 -17.07 5.18
C VAL A 69 0.69 -18.41 4.44
N ALA A 70 -0.35 -18.77 3.71
CA ALA A 70 -0.38 -19.99 2.91
C ALA A 70 0.64 -20.00 1.78
N HIS A 71 0.90 -18.85 1.14
CA HIS A 71 1.97 -18.72 0.16
C HIS A 71 3.34 -18.89 0.84
N ARG A 72 3.56 -18.18 1.95
CA ARG A 72 4.82 -18.20 2.69
C ARG A 72 5.18 -19.57 3.25
N ASP A 73 4.22 -20.26 3.87
CA ASP A 73 4.45 -21.52 4.61
C ASP A 73 4.25 -22.78 3.74
N GLY A 74 4.10 -22.59 2.42
CA GLY A 74 4.05 -23.71 1.48
C GLY A 74 2.87 -24.66 1.65
N SER A 75 3.07 -25.91 1.24
CA SER A 75 2.04 -26.94 1.21
C SER A 75 1.78 -27.57 2.58
N ASP A 76 2.77 -27.59 3.47
CA ASP A 76 2.63 -28.15 4.81
C ASP A 76 2.03 -27.15 5.82
N GLY A 77 2.04 -25.85 5.49
CA GLY A 77 1.46 -24.78 6.29
C GLY A 77 2.22 -24.53 7.59
N LEU A 78 3.50 -24.92 7.65
CA LEU A 78 4.37 -24.76 8.80
C LEU A 78 5.53 -23.83 8.45
N HIS A 79 5.57 -22.66 9.09
CA HIS A 79 6.69 -21.74 8.94
C HIS A 79 8.03 -22.34 9.38
N GLY A 80 9.08 -22.16 8.58
CA GLY A 80 10.45 -22.61 8.82
C GLY A 80 10.76 -23.99 8.23
N THR A 81 9.95 -24.50 7.31
CA THR A 81 10.13 -25.81 6.68
C THR A 81 10.76 -25.69 5.29
N ALA A 82 10.96 -26.83 4.62
CA ALA A 82 11.70 -26.88 3.37
C ALA A 82 10.88 -26.36 2.17
N ASP A 83 9.56 -26.28 2.29
CA ASP A 83 8.64 -25.81 1.25
C ASP A 83 8.16 -24.37 1.45
N ASP A 84 8.70 -23.67 2.44
CA ASP A 84 8.50 -22.23 2.60
C ASP A 84 8.86 -21.47 1.31
N ASN A 85 8.02 -20.52 0.94
CA ASN A 85 8.22 -19.60 -0.16
C ASN A 85 8.11 -18.15 0.33
N ALA A 86 9.19 -17.65 0.95
CA ALA A 86 9.27 -16.27 1.41
C ALA A 86 9.08 -15.29 0.25
N PHE A 87 8.42 -14.16 0.51
CA PHE A 87 8.24 -13.10 -0.46
C PHE A 87 9.57 -12.38 -0.73
N ASP A 88 9.98 -12.32 -2.00
CA ASP A 88 11.20 -11.66 -2.43
C ASP A 88 10.96 -10.18 -2.78
N ASP A 89 9.76 -9.84 -3.27
CA ASP A 89 9.41 -8.49 -3.70
C ASP A 89 7.92 -8.16 -3.54
N LEU A 90 7.58 -6.87 -3.65
CA LEU A 90 6.20 -6.42 -3.50
C LEU A 90 5.29 -6.82 -4.66
N ALA A 91 5.82 -7.17 -5.83
CA ALA A 91 5.00 -7.61 -6.95
C ALA A 91 4.50 -9.04 -6.71
N GLU A 92 5.32 -9.90 -6.13
CA GLU A 92 4.89 -11.21 -5.64
C GLU A 92 3.80 -11.08 -4.56
N LEU A 93 3.98 -10.16 -3.62
CA LEU A 93 2.97 -9.89 -2.58
C LEU A 93 1.66 -9.33 -3.15
N ASP A 94 1.72 -8.39 -4.10
CA ASP A 94 0.56 -7.83 -4.81
C ASP A 94 -0.17 -8.87 -5.67
N ALA A 95 0.48 -9.97 -6.04
CA ALA A 95 -0.14 -11.06 -6.79
C ALA A 95 -1.07 -11.93 -5.93
N ILE A 96 -1.00 -11.85 -4.60
CA ILE A 96 -1.88 -12.59 -3.70
C ILE A 96 -3.31 -12.04 -3.83
N PRO A 97 -4.34 -12.89 -4.01
CA PRO A 97 -5.72 -12.44 -4.06
C PRO A 97 -6.08 -11.59 -2.85
N TYR A 98 -6.81 -10.50 -3.10
CA TYR A 98 -7.21 -9.51 -2.08
C TYR A 98 -6.07 -8.66 -1.50
N VAL A 99 -4.82 -8.87 -1.91
CA VAL A 99 -3.77 -7.88 -1.74
C VAL A 99 -3.89 -6.83 -2.84
N GLY A 100 -3.74 -5.58 -2.45
CA GLY A 100 -3.74 -4.45 -3.35
C GLY A 100 -3.16 -3.21 -2.67
N PRO A 101 -3.24 -2.02 -3.29
CA PRO A 101 -2.52 -0.83 -2.82
C PRO A 101 -2.79 -0.49 -1.36
N LYS A 102 -4.04 -0.60 -0.92
CA LYS A 102 -4.43 -0.33 0.48
C LYS A 102 -3.90 -1.34 1.48
N ALA A 103 -3.74 -2.60 1.08
CA ALA A 103 -3.08 -3.60 1.92
C ALA A 103 -1.57 -3.28 2.05
N LEU A 104 -0.92 -2.93 0.94
CA LEU A 104 0.50 -2.55 0.94
C LEU A 104 0.77 -1.30 1.78
N GLU A 105 -0.07 -0.26 1.68
CA GLU A 105 0.03 0.94 2.52
C GLU A 105 -0.06 0.59 4.02
N ARG A 106 -0.98 -0.30 4.41
CA ARG A 106 -1.14 -0.74 5.80
C ARG A 106 0.06 -1.53 6.30
N LEU A 107 0.58 -2.43 5.47
CA LEU A 107 1.78 -3.22 5.78
C LEU A 107 3.01 -2.32 6.01
N VAL A 108 3.22 -1.32 5.14
CA VAL A 108 4.30 -0.35 5.30
C VAL A 108 4.12 0.48 6.56
N ALA A 109 2.91 0.99 6.82
CA ALA A 109 2.64 1.76 8.03
C ALA A 109 2.88 0.96 9.32
N TYR A 110 2.48 -0.32 9.33
CA TYR A 110 2.72 -1.19 10.48
C TYR A 110 4.20 -1.58 10.62
N ALA A 111 4.89 -1.83 9.50
CA ALA A 111 6.32 -2.08 9.50
C ALA A 111 7.12 -0.88 10.04
N ASP A 112 6.73 0.35 9.71
CA ASP A 112 7.29 1.58 10.28
C ASP A 112 7.09 1.63 11.80
N ALA A 113 5.86 1.35 12.27
CA ALA A 113 5.51 1.37 13.69
C ALA A 113 6.31 0.32 14.51
N LEU A 114 6.72 -0.78 13.88
CA LEU A 114 7.60 -1.79 14.47
C LEU A 114 9.10 -1.44 14.40
N GLY A 115 9.47 -0.38 13.67
CA GLY A 115 10.86 0.00 13.44
C GLY A 115 11.57 -0.90 12.42
N LEU A 116 10.84 -1.55 11.52
CA LEU A 116 11.39 -2.38 10.44
C LEU A 116 11.89 -1.55 9.25
N ILE A 117 11.64 -0.23 9.25
CA ILE A 117 12.03 0.71 8.19
C ILE A 117 13.19 1.57 8.71
N ALA A 118 14.30 1.57 7.97
CA ALA A 118 15.44 2.44 8.26
C ALA A 118 15.23 3.81 7.61
N HIS A 119 15.32 4.87 8.42
CA HIS A 119 15.24 6.28 8.03
C HIS A 119 16.61 6.93 7.89
#